data_AF-A0AAW2VRY5-F1
#
_entry.id   AF-A0AAW2VRY5-F1
#
_cell.length_a   1.000
_cell.length_b   1.000
_cell.length_c   1.000
_cell.angle_alpha   90.00
_cell.angle_beta   90.00
_cell.angle_gamma   90.00
#
_symmetry.space_group_name_H-M   'P 1'
#
loop_
_entity.id
_entity.type
_entity.pdbx_description
1 polymer ?
#
loop_
_entity_poly.entity_id
_entity_poly.type
_entity_poly.pdbx_seq_one_letter_code
_entity_poly.pdbx_strand_id
1 'polypeptide(L)'
;MIMSGAKFEVVKFDGIGNFELWQTRVKDLLAQQGILKVLRPQKPASMDDEDLEELQQRAAGTIHLCLTDEIMYHVMNLKSPGEEWKKLEI
;
A
#
# COMPACT_ATOMS: atom_id res chain seq x y z
N MET A 1 0.38 -29.48 -4.24
CA MET A 1 0.80 -28.57 -5.32
C MET A 1 1.28 -27.29 -4.69
N ILE A 2 2.56 -26.95 -4.79
CA ILE A 2 3.04 -25.62 -4.42
C ILE A 2 2.78 -24.75 -5.65
N MET A 3 1.75 -23.91 -5.57
CA MET A 3 1.58 -22.83 -6.53
C MET A 3 2.72 -21.85 -6.25
N SER A 4 3.83 -21.99 -6.99
CA SER A 4 4.86 -20.97 -7.06
C SER A 4 4.27 -19.76 -7.78
N GLY A 5 3.42 -19.01 -7.09
CA GLY A 5 2.99 -17.70 -7.56
C GLY A 5 4.25 -16.86 -7.70
N ALA A 6 4.51 -16.32 -8.89
CA ALA A 6 5.58 -15.36 -9.09
C ALA A 6 5.42 -14.26 -8.02
N LYS A 7 6.35 -14.19 -7.06
CA LYS A 7 6.45 -13.05 -6.15
C LYS A 7 6.88 -11.88 -7.03
N PHE A 8 5.92 -11.03 -7.40
CA PHE A 8 6.24 -9.74 -7.97
C PHE A 8 6.94 -8.94 -6.87
N GLU A 9 8.27 -8.83 -6.99
CA GLU A 9 9.05 -7.96 -6.13
C GLU A 9 8.95 -6.55 -6.69
N VAL A 10 8.16 -5.71 -6.03
CA VAL A 10 8.12 -4.28 -6.32
C VAL A 10 9.42 -3.69 -5.82
N VAL A 11 10.17 -3.02 -6.70
CA VAL A 11 11.37 -2.28 -6.31
C VAL A 11 10.98 -1.26 -5.24
N LYS A 12 11.70 -1.27 -4.12
CA LYS A 12 11.47 -0.35 -3.02
C LYS A 12 11.64 1.10 -3.47
N PHE A 13 10.75 1.99 -3.06
CA PHE A 13 10.87 3.41 -3.32
C PHE A 13 11.78 4.06 -2.28
N ASP A 14 12.80 4.75 -2.78
CA ASP A 14 13.83 5.46 -2.02
C ASP A 14 13.59 6.98 -2.01
N GLY A 15 12.46 7.45 -2.55
CA GLY A 15 12.17 8.87 -2.71
C GLY A 15 12.71 9.49 -4.00
N ILE A 16 13.43 8.71 -4.83
CA ILE A 16 14.09 9.18 -6.05
C ILE A 16 13.52 8.44 -7.28
N GLY A 17 13.37 9.15 -8.39
CA GLY A 17 12.96 8.55 -9.67
C GLY A 17 11.46 8.66 -9.96
N ASN A 18 10.93 7.74 -10.76
CA ASN A 18 9.57 7.83 -11.27
C ASN A 18 8.55 7.30 -10.24
N PHE A 19 8.05 8.22 -9.41
CA PHE A 19 7.02 7.93 -8.42
C PHE A 19 5.74 7.35 -9.04
N GLU A 20 5.25 7.86 -10.17
CA GLU A 20 4.03 7.36 -10.82
C GLU A 20 4.15 5.88 -11.22
N LEU A 21 5.32 5.47 -11.69
CA LEU A 21 5.59 4.07 -12.04
C LEU A 21 5.61 3.18 -10.79
N TRP A 22 6.28 3.62 -9.72
CA TRP A 22 6.25 2.89 -8.45
C TRP A 22 4.82 2.80 -7.89
N GLN A 23 4.11 3.92 -7.91
CA GLN A 23 2.73 4.02 -7.44
C GLN A 23 1.81 3.04 -8.19
N THR A 24 1.96 2.94 -9.51
CA THR A 24 1.22 1.99 -10.34
C THR A 24 1.50 0.55 -9.93
N ARG A 25 2.77 0.18 -9.72
CA ARG A 25 3.15 -1.18 -9.29
C ARG A 25 2.59 -1.54 -7.90
N VAL A 26 2.56 -0.59 -6.97
CA VAL A 26 1.96 -0.82 -5.65
C VAL A 26 0.44 -0.98 -5.74
N LYS A 27 -0.24 -0.18 -6.58
CA LYS A 27 -1.69 -0.36 -6.83
C LYS A 27 -1.99 -1.73 -7.43
N ASP A 28 -1.19 -2.20 -8.38
CA ASP A 28 -1.33 -3.53 -8.98
C ASP A 28 -1.14 -4.64 -7.93
N LEU A 29 -0.16 -4.48 -7.02
CA LEU A 29 0.05 -5.43 -5.92
C LEU A 29 -1.14 -5.47 -4.95
N LEU A 30 -1.68 -4.31 -4.58
CA LEU A 30 -2.88 -4.23 -3.74
C LEU A 30 -4.12 -4.82 -4.43
N ALA A 31 -4.21 -4.69 -5.77
CA ALA A 31 -5.27 -5.32 -6.57
C ALA A 31 -5.14 -6.84 -6.56
N GLN A 32 -3.92 -7.36 -6.71
CA GLN A 32 -3.63 -8.79 -6.63
C GLN A 32 -3.98 -9.38 -5.25
N GLN A 33 -3.79 -8.60 -4.18
CA GLN A 33 -4.20 -8.98 -2.83
C GLN A 33 -5.71 -8.83 -2.57
N GLY A 34 -6.47 -8.23 -3.50
CA GLY A 34 -7.91 -7.98 -3.35
C GLY A 34 -8.26 -6.82 -2.41
N ILE A 35 -7.27 -5.99 -2.05
CA ILE A 35 -7.42 -4.92 -1.04
C ILE A 35 -7.36 -3.51 -1.61
N LEU A 36 -7.14 -3.33 -2.93
CA LEU A 36 -7.09 -2.02 -3.59
C LEU A 36 -8.27 -1.09 -3.24
N LYS A 37 -9.45 -1.66 -3.00
CA LYS A 37 -10.68 -0.94 -2.62
C LYS A 37 -10.51 -0.03 -1.40
N VAL A 38 -9.53 -0.31 -0.53
CA VAL A 38 -9.27 0.47 0.68
C VAL A 38 -8.63 1.83 0.39
N LEU A 39 -8.03 2.02 -0.80
CA LEU A 39 -7.50 3.32 -1.22
C LEU A 39 -8.59 4.31 -1.65
N ARG A 40 -9.86 3.88 -1.70
CA ARG A 40 -10.97 4.75 -2.09
C ARG A 40 -11.26 5.77 -0.98
N PRO A 41 -11.62 7.02 -1.31
CA PRO A 41 -11.94 8.03 -0.29
C PRO A 41 -13.17 7.68 0.55
N GLN A 42 -14.06 6.84 0.02
CA GLN A 42 -15.32 6.48 0.65
C GLN A 42 -15.33 5.00 1.01
N LYS A 43 -15.67 4.71 2.27
CA LYS A 43 -15.92 3.35 2.77
C LYS A 43 -17.11 2.72 2.01
N PRO A 44 -16.99 1.47 1.53
CA PRO A 44 -18.14 0.75 0.97
C PRO A 44 -19.24 0.56 2.03
N ALA A 45 -20.50 0.82 1.68
CA ALA A 45 -21.64 0.71 2.61
C ALA A 45 -21.85 -0.71 3.18
N SER A 46 -21.33 -1.73 2.50
CA SER A 46 -21.43 -3.14 2.89
C SER A 46 -20.26 -3.62 3.76
N MET A 47 -19.33 -2.74 4.14
CA MET A 47 -18.15 -3.07 4.94
C MET A 47 -18.35 -2.55 6.36
N ASP A 48 -18.06 -3.35 7.38
CA ASP A 48 -18.03 -2.87 8.75
C ASP A 48 -16.69 -2.19 9.08
N ASP A 49 -16.58 -1.59 10.26
CA ASP A 49 -15.39 -0.81 10.63
C ASP A 49 -14.17 -1.70 10.92
N GLU A 50 -14.39 -2.90 11.47
CA GLU A 50 -13.33 -3.85 11.82
C GLU A 50 -12.69 -4.44 10.55
N ASP A 51 -13.51 -4.87 9.59
CA ASP A 51 -13.07 -5.31 8.26
C ASP A 51 -12.31 -4.20 7.53
N LEU A 52 -12.77 -2.95 7.64
CA LEU A 52 -12.10 -1.82 7.02
C LEU A 52 -10.73 -1.59 7.66
N GLU A 53 -10.65 -1.60 8.99
CA GLU A 53 -9.40 -1.41 9.73
C GLU A 53 -8.38 -2.51 9.38
N GLU A 54 -8.80 -3.77 9.32
CA GLU A 54 -7.93 -4.88 8.94
C GLU A 54 -7.37 -4.68 7.51
N LEU A 55 -8.23 -4.31 6.56
CA LEU A 55 -7.80 -4.04 5.19
C LEU A 55 -6.87 -2.83 5.09
N GLN A 56 -7.09 -1.81 5.91
CA GLN A 56 -6.22 -0.63 5.99
C GLN A 56 -4.84 -1.02 6.52
N GLN A 57 -4.77 -1.81 7.60
CA GLN A 57 -3.51 -2.29 8.16
C GLN A 57 -2.73 -3.15 7.15
N ARG A 58 -3.41 -4.04 6.43
CA ARG A 58 -2.78 -4.86 5.36
C ARG A 58 -2.24 -4.02 4.22
N ALA A 59 -2.96 -2.97 3.82
CA ALA A 59 -2.51 -2.05 2.78
C ALA A 59 -1.31 -1.21 3.22
N ALA A 60 -1.34 -0.65 4.44
CA ALA A 60 -0.18 0.04 5.02
C ALA A 60 1.04 -0.87 5.07
N GLY A 61 0.89 -2.10 5.58
CA GLY A 61 1.98 -3.07 5.62
C GLY A 61 2.55 -3.37 4.23
N THR A 62 1.70 -3.51 3.21
CA THR A 62 2.17 -3.69 1.82
C THR A 62 2.92 -2.46 1.29
N ILE A 63 2.42 -1.26 1.58
CA ILE A 63 3.10 -0.02 1.19
C ILE A 63 4.46 0.06 1.87
N HIS A 64 4.55 -0.17 3.19
CA HIS A 64 5.82 -0.17 3.94
C HIS A 64 6.83 -1.16 3.39
N LEU A 65 6.40 -2.37 3.00
CA LEU A 65 7.27 -3.37 2.37
C LEU A 65 7.84 -2.91 1.01
N CYS A 66 7.14 -1.99 0.34
CA CYS A 66 7.55 -1.38 -0.93
C CYS A 66 8.35 -0.08 -0.74
N LEU A 67 8.73 0.29 0.48
CA LEU A 67 9.57 1.46 0.80
C LEU A 67 10.96 1.01 1.27
N THR A 68 11.96 1.87 1.09
CA THR A 68 13.22 1.72 1.82
C THR A 68 13.02 2.06 3.30
N ASP A 69 13.92 1.57 4.15
CA ASP A 69 13.84 1.77 5.60
C ASP A 69 13.91 3.28 5.96
N GLU A 70 14.65 4.06 5.18
CA GLU A 70 14.73 5.52 5.31
C GLU A 70 13.37 6.20 5.07
N ILE A 71 12.72 5.90 3.95
CA ILE A 71 11.40 6.48 3.63
C ILE A 71 10.34 5.95 4.60
N MET A 72 10.39 4.67 4.97
CA MET A 72 9.49 4.06 5.94
C MET A 72 9.55 4.79 7.28
N TYR A 73 10.74 5.10 7.79
CA TYR A 73 10.91 5.85 9.05
C TYR A 73 10.17 7.20 9.05
N HIS A 74 10.08 7.85 7.89
CA HIS A 74 9.40 9.14 7.74
C HIS A 74 7.87 9.06 7.63
N VAL A 75 7.30 7.88 7.34
CA VAL A 75 5.85 7.68 7.11
C VAL A 75 5.18 6.76 8.12
N MET A 76 5.90 5.83 8.75
CA MET A 76 5.35 4.76 9.60
C MET A 76 4.59 5.22 10.86
N ASN A 77 4.71 6.49 11.24
CA ASN A 77 4.01 7.08 12.41
C ASN A 77 2.73 7.85 12.03
N LEU A 78 2.30 7.78 10.77
CA LEU A 78 1.07 8.44 10.32
C LEU A 78 -0.15 7.60 10.70
N LYS A 79 -1.28 8.27 10.98
CA LYS A 79 -2.42 7.65 11.65
C LYS A 79 -3.27 6.80 10.71
N SER A 80 -3.06 6.89 9.40
CA SER A 80 -3.80 6.12 8.41
C SER A 80 -3.00 5.90 7.12
N PRO A 81 -3.27 4.79 6.38
CA PRO A 81 -2.62 4.53 5.08
C PRO A 81 -2.86 5.64 4.05
N GLY A 82 -4.00 6.34 4.14
CA GLY A 82 -4.32 7.46 3.24
C GLY A 82 -3.44 8.70 3.49
N GLU A 83 -3.05 8.95 4.75
CA GLU A 83 -2.10 10.02 5.08
C GLU A 83 -0.68 9.67 4.65
N GLU A 84 -0.27 8.41 4.85
CA GLU A 84 1.00 7.88 4.33
C GLU A 84 1.10 8.06 2.83
N TRP A 85 0.04 7.68 2.11
CA TRP A 85 -0.03 7.78 0.66
C TRP A 85 0.12 9.22 0.17
N LYS A 86 -0.65 10.17 0.71
CA LYS A 86 -0.59 11.58 0.31
C LYS A 86 0.78 12.21 0.54
N LYS A 87 1.50 11.79 1.58
CA LYS A 87 2.84 12.31 1.88
C LYS A 87 3.89 11.82 0.88
N LEU A 88 3.63 10.69 0.21
CA LEU A 88 4.50 10.15 -0.83
C LEU A 88 4.29 10.81 -2.20
N GLU A 89 3.15 11.48 -2.44
CA GLU A 89 2.80 12.15 -3.70
C GLU A 89 3.53 13.51 -3.92
N ILE A 90 4.77 13.65 -3.44
CA ILE A 90 5.58 14.88 -3.56
C ILE A 90 5.84 15.23 -5.03
#